data_AF-A0AAV4SDU0-F1
#
_entry.id   AF-A0AAV4SDU0-F1
#
_cell.length_a   1.000
_cell.length_b   1.000
_cell.length_c   1.000
_cell.angle_alpha   90.00
_cell.angle_beta   90.00
_cell.angle_gamma   90.00
#
_symmetry.space_group_name_H-M   'P 1'
#
loop_
_entity.id
_entity.type
_entity.pdbx_description
1 polymer ?
#
loop_
_entity_poly.entity_id
_entity_poly.type
_entity_poly.pdbx_seq_one_letter_code
_entity_poly.pdbx_strand_id
1 'polypeptide(L)'
;MLYICETHFQRISNCSMFTGLKAVNHFGRPDMTGFLKFVQQQHAYVSKVGVFSCGPTAMTENITKSCETVNKNRKLPYFIHHFENF
;
A
#
# COMPACT_ATOMS: atom_id res chain seq x y z
N MET A 1 22.26 6.63 -0.11
CA MET A 1 22.49 5.62 -1.17
C MET A 1 21.21 5.02 -1.71
N LEU A 2 20.26 4.56 -0.87
CA LEU A 2 19.00 3.94 -1.34
C LEU A 2 18.29 4.73 -2.45
N TYR A 3 18.02 6.03 -2.26
CA TYR A 3 17.37 6.88 -3.26
C TYR A 3 18.08 6.86 -4.61
N ILE A 4 19.39 7.11 -4.60
CA ILE A 4 20.22 7.16 -5.81
C ILE A 4 20.19 5.81 -6.52
N CYS A 5 20.36 4.70 -5.79
CA CYS A 5 20.32 3.35 -6.36
C CYS A 5 18.96 2.94 -6.93
N GLU A 6 17.86 3.50 -6.43
CA GLU A 6 16.51 3.24 -6.91
C GLU A 6 16.11 4.11 -8.11
N THR A 7 16.67 5.31 -8.24
CA THR A 7 16.22 6.30 -9.23
C THR A 7 17.24 6.58 -10.33
N HIS A 8 18.54 6.41 -10.07
CA HIS A 8 19.62 6.81 -10.99
C HIS A 8 20.51 5.64 -11.42
N PHE A 9 20.37 4.46 -10.84
CA PHE A 9 21.13 3.26 -11.23
C PHE A 9 20.22 2.19 -11.82
N GLN A 10 20.77 1.43 -12.78
CA GLN A 10 20.07 0.31 -13.39
C GLN A 10 19.89 -0.84 -12.39
N ARG A 11 18.70 -1.45 -12.39
CA ARG A 11 18.44 -2.69 -11.64
C ARG A 11 19.12 -3.86 -12.33
N ILE A 12 19.82 -4.70 -11.57
CA ILE A 12 20.40 -5.96 -12.08
C ILE A 12 19.44 -7.09 -11.74
N SER A 13 19.03 -7.88 -12.74
CA SER A 13 18.04 -8.96 -12.57
C SER A 13 16.71 -8.48 -11.93
N ASN A 14 16.30 -7.25 -12.27
CA ASN A 14 15.18 -6.52 -11.65
C ASN A 14 15.32 -6.25 -10.14
N CYS A 15 16.51 -6.45 -9.57
CA CYS A 15 16.80 -6.16 -8.17
C CYS A 15 17.52 -4.82 -8.02
N SER A 16 17.21 -4.13 -6.92
CA SER A 16 17.92 -2.92 -6.49
C SER A 16 19.37 -3.26 -6.18
N MET A 17 20.31 -2.45 -6.69
CA MET A 17 21.74 -2.65 -6.44
C MET A 17 22.12 -2.50 -4.95
N PHE A 18 21.33 -1.74 -4.19
CA PHE A 18 21.63 -1.45 -2.79
C PHE A 18 21.02 -2.48 -1.84
N THR A 19 19.77 -2.87 -2.07
CA THR A 19 19.04 -3.78 -1.16
C THR A 19 18.94 -5.22 -1.66
N GLY A 20 19.22 -5.47 -2.95
CA GLY A 20 19.01 -6.78 -3.58
C GLY A 20 17.53 -7.15 -3.80
N LEU A 21 16.59 -6.25 -3.49
CA LEU A 21 15.15 -6.53 -3.57
C LEU A 21 14.57 -6.24 -4.96
N LYS A 22 13.60 -7.06 -5.39
CA LYS A 22 12.76 -6.77 -6.57
C LYS A 22 11.70 -5.71 -6.29
N ALA A 23 11.35 -5.51 -5.02
CA ALA A 23 10.39 -4.49 -4.61
C ALA A 23 10.89 -3.08 -4.96
N VAL A 24 9.95 -2.21 -5.33
CA VAL A 24 10.24 -0.81 -5.63
C VAL A 24 10.14 -0.01 -4.34
N ASN A 25 11.15 0.81 -4.08
CA ASN A 25 11.13 1.74 -2.96
C ASN A 25 10.55 3.08 -3.42
N HIS A 26 9.47 3.51 -2.78
CA HIS A 26 8.87 4.82 -2.99
C HIS A 26 9.34 5.80 -1.91
N PHE A 27 9.51 7.07 -2.28
CA PHE A 27 9.93 8.12 -1.37
C PHE A 27 8.80 9.11 -1.15
N GLY A 28 8.37 9.26 0.10
CA GLY A 28 7.23 10.08 0.48
C GLY A 28 6.23 9.30 1.35
N ARG A 29 5.08 9.92 1.63
CA ARG A 29 3.98 9.25 2.33
C ARG A 29 3.17 8.42 1.33
N PRO A 30 2.71 7.21 1.68
CA PRO A 30 1.89 6.40 0.79
C PRO A 30 0.51 7.04 0.60
N ASP A 31 0.05 7.13 -0.65
CA ASP A 31 -1.35 7.42 -0.96
C ASP A 31 -2.19 6.14 -0.81
N MET A 32 -2.60 5.87 0.42
CA MET A 32 -3.39 4.67 0.74
C MET A 32 -4.76 4.67 0.06
N THR A 33 -5.38 5.84 -0.18
CA THR A 33 -6.68 5.89 -0.86
C THR A 33 -6.53 5.53 -2.34
N GLY A 34 -5.52 6.10 -3.02
CA GLY A 34 -5.18 5.73 -4.40
C GLY A 34 -4.83 4.25 -4.53
N PHE A 35 -4.00 3.74 -3.62
CA PHE A 35 -3.62 2.32 -3.57
C PHE A 35 -4.83 1.40 -3.39
N LEU A 36 -5.73 1.68 -2.43
CA LEU A 36 -6.91 0.85 -2.20
C LEU A 36 -7.90 0.92 -3.38
N LYS A 37 -8.05 2.05 -4.07
CA LYS A 37 -8.83 2.13 -5.32
C LYS A 37 -8.24 1.24 -6.41
N PHE A 38 -6.91 1.21 -6.55
CA PHE A 38 -6.24 0.32 -7.47
C PHE A 38 -6.49 -1.15 -7.13
N VAL A 39 -6.33 -1.54 -5.86
CA VAL A 39 -6.64 -2.91 -5.39
C VAL A 39 -8.11 -3.26 -5.67
N GLN A 40 -9.04 -2.32 -5.44
CA GLN A 40 -10.46 -2.53 -5.70
C GLN A 40 -10.74 -2.85 -7.18
N GLN A 41 -10.04 -2.16 -8.10
CA GLN A 41 -10.17 -2.39 -9.54
C GLN A 41 -9.54 -3.73 -9.97
N GLN A 42 -8.33 -4.03 -9.47
CA GLN A 42 -7.60 -5.24 -9.84
C GLN A 42 -8.25 -6.52 -9.31
N HIS A 43 -8.90 -6.43 -8.14
CA HIS A 43 -9.49 -7.58 -7.46
C HIS A 43 -11.01 -7.49 -7.35
N ALA A 44 -11.68 -6.94 -8.37
CA ALA A 44 -13.15 -6.79 -8.40
C ALA A 44 -13.92 -8.14 -8.32
N TYR A 45 -13.23 -9.27 -8.48
CA TYR A 45 -13.78 -10.63 -8.37
C TYR A 45 -13.96 -11.11 -6.91
N VAL A 46 -13.42 -10.40 -5.91
CA VAL A 46 -13.63 -10.73 -4.49
C VAL A 46 -14.60 -9.75 -3.83
N SER A 47 -15.31 -10.20 -2.80
CA SER A 47 -16.31 -9.37 -2.12
C SER A 47 -15.74 -8.51 -1.00
N LYS A 48 -14.68 -8.98 -0.32
CA LYS A 48 -14.08 -8.35 0.85
C LYS A 48 -12.57 -8.51 0.84
N VAL A 49 -11.86 -7.51 1.37
CA VAL A 49 -10.41 -7.52 1.57
C VAL A 49 -10.11 -7.05 3.00
N GLY A 50 -9.33 -7.84 3.74
CA GLY A 50 -8.82 -7.44 5.06
C GLY A 50 -7.60 -6.54 4.93
N VAL A 51 -7.57 -5.46 5.71
CA VAL A 51 -6.43 -4.54 5.80
C VAL A 51 -5.99 -4.52 7.26
N PHE A 52 -4.76 -4.94 7.53
CA PHE A 52 -4.19 -4.98 8.87
C PHE A 52 -3.14 -3.89 9.01
N SER A 53 -3.16 -3.15 10.12
CA SER A 53 -2.17 -2.11 10.39
C SER A 53 -1.60 -2.21 11.79
N CYS A 54 -0.28 -2.11 11.90
CA CYS A 54 0.47 -2.00 13.15
C CYS A 54 1.49 -0.86 12.98
N GLY A 55 1.42 0.16 13.86
CA GLY A 55 2.27 1.34 13.75
C GLY A 55 1.70 2.55 14.51
N PRO A 56 2.30 3.75 14.33
CA PRO A 56 1.86 4.97 15.00
C PRO A 56 0.41 5.32 14.70
N THR A 57 -0.31 5.88 15.68
CA THR A 57 -1.74 6.21 15.58
C THR A 57 -2.06 7.06 14.35
N ALA A 58 -1.25 8.07 14.03
CA ALA A 58 -1.47 8.91 12.86
C ALA A 58 -1.42 8.13 11.54
N MET A 59 -0.61 7.08 11.45
CA MET A 59 -0.53 6.19 10.28
C MET A 59 -1.73 5.26 10.22
N THR A 60 -2.09 4.61 11.34
CA THR A 60 -3.19 3.64 11.37
C THR A 60 -4.54 4.31 11.13
N GLU A 61 -4.77 5.52 11.68
CA GLU A 61 -5.95 6.33 11.38
C GLU A 61 -6.05 6.72 9.89
N ASN A 62 -4.92 7.00 9.24
CA ASN A 62 -4.90 7.30 7.81
C ASN A 62 -5.35 6.10 6.97
N ILE A 63 -5.00 4.88 7.40
CA ILE A 63 -5.44 3.63 6.78
C ILE A 63 -6.95 3.45 6.98
N THR A 64 -7.47 3.68 8.20
CA THR A 64 -8.91 3.64 8.49
C THR A 64 -9.69 4.59 7.57
N LYS A 65 -9.28 5.88 7.53
CA LYS A 65 -9.91 6.91 6.71
C LYS A 65 -9.88 6.56 5.22
N SER A 66 -8.80 5.94 4.75
CA SER A 66 -8.67 5.50 3.36
C SER A 66 -9.63 4.36 3.05
N CYS A 67 -9.74 3.35 3.92
CA CYS A 67 -10.69 2.25 3.77
C CYS A 67 -12.13 2.76 3.73
N GLU A 68 -12.51 3.63 4.67
CA GLU A 68 -13.84 4.25 4.70
C GLU A 68 -14.13 5.05 3.42
N THR A 69 -13.16 5.85 2.97
CA THR A 69 -13.30 6.68 1.77
C THR A 69 -13.54 5.83 0.52
N VAL A 70 -12.82 4.73 0.36
CA VAL A 70 -13.01 3.84 -0.79
C VAL A 70 -14.32 3.06 -0.70
N ASN A 71 -14.71 2.61 0.49
CA ASN A 71 -15.96 1.88 0.72
C ASN A 71 -17.22 2.72 0.49
N LYS A 72 -17.16 4.05 0.67
CA LYS A 72 -18.28 4.97 0.38
C LYS A 72 -18.82 4.83 -1.05
N ASN A 73 -17.97 4.43 -2.00
CA ASN A 73 -18.38 4.23 -3.39
C ASN A 73 -19.23 2.97 -3.62
N ARG A 74 -19.41 2.12 -2.61
CA ARG A 74 -20.21 0.87 -2.66
C ARG A 74 -19.83 -0.08 -3.82
N LYS A 75 -18.57 0.00 -4.26
CA LYS A 75 -17.98 -0.93 -5.23
C LYS A 75 -17.28 -2.06 -4.49
N LEU A 76 -17.33 -3.26 -5.05
CA LEU A 76 -16.59 -4.39 -4.52
C LEU A 76 -15.12 -4.33 -4.96
N PRO A 77 -14.20 -4.90 -4.16
CA PRO A 77 -14.38 -5.36 -2.78
C PRO A 77 -14.58 -4.24 -1.75
N TYR A 78 -15.23 -4.58 -0.64
CA TYR A 78 -15.22 -3.77 0.58
C TYR A 78 -13.97 -4.05 1.41
N PHE A 79 -13.32 -2.99 1.90
CA PHE A 79 -12.15 -3.07 2.76
C PHE A 79 -12.55 -3.12 4.24
N ILE A 80 -12.02 -4.08 4.99
CA ILE A 80 -12.26 -4.22 6.43
C ILE A 80 -10.93 -3.97 7.14
N HIS A 81 -10.87 -2.90 7.93
CA HIS A 81 -9.65 -2.48 8.61
C HIS A 81 -9.56 -3.08 10.00
N HIS A 82 -8.40 -3.64 10.32
CA HIS A 82 -8.04 -4.22 11.62
C HIS A 82 -6.80 -3.52 12.15
N PHE A 83 -6.89 -3.01 13.38
CA PHE A 83 -5.74 -2.54 14.13
C PHE A 83 -5.14 -3.73 14.88
N GLU A 84 -3.85 -3.95 14.69
CA GLU A 84 -3.10 -5.03 15.33
C GLU A 84 -1.92 -4.48 16.12
N ASN A 85 -1.55 -5.18 17.19
CA ASN A 85 -0.39 -4.86 18.02
C ASN A 85 0.41 -6.16 18.26
N PHE A 86 1.25 -6.51 17.28
CA PHE A 86 2.07 -7.71 17.27
C PHE A 86 3.38 -7.55 18.05
#